data_AF-A0A3D5I119-F1
#
_entry.id   AF-A0A3D5I119-F1
#
_cell.length_a   1.000
_cell.length_b   1.000
_cell.length_c   1.000
_cell.angle_alpha   90.00
_cell.angle_beta   90.00
_cell.angle_gamma   90.00
#
_symmetry.space_group_name_H-M   'P 1'
#
loop_
_entity.id
_entity.type
_entity.pdbx_description
1 polymer ?
#
loop_
_entity_poly.entity_id
_entity_poly.type
_entity_poly.pdbx_seq_one_letter_code
_entity_poly.pdbx_strand_id
1 'polypeptide(L)' 'DTLVAVGYRVSWPDQQLELVPLSELAAYSQAKGLERTTLYVVSTALAASGQARSRLYSPDHDHLFRPKRSS' A
#
# COMPACT_ATOMS: atom_id res chain seq x y z
N ASP A 1 16.88 3.32 -0.18
CA ASP A 1 16.35 1.96 -0.40
C ASP A 1 14.88 1.99 -0.76
N THR A 2 14.51 1.36 -1.87
CA THR A 2 13.11 1.26 -2.30
C THR A 2 12.41 0.19 -1.46
N LEU A 3 11.25 0.53 -0.88
CA LEU A 3 10.44 -0.41 -0.12
C LEU A 3 9.37 -1.07 -0.99
N VAL A 4 8.96 -2.26 -0.55
CA VAL A 4 7.87 -3.05 -1.11
C VAL A 4 6.90 -3.39 0.01
N ALA A 5 5.62 -3.04 -0.15
CA ALA A 5 4.58 -3.57 0.70
C ALA A 5 4.15 -4.94 0.16
N VAL A 6 4.21 -5.96 1.01
CA VAL A 6 3.84 -7.33 0.73
C VAL A 6 2.54 -7.62 1.46
N GLY A 7 1.48 -7.97 0.73
CA GLY A 7 0.19 -8.32 1.29
C GLY A 7 -0.27 -9.72 0.88
N TYR A 8 -0.27 -10.68 1.81
CA TYR A 8 -0.79 -12.03 1.60
C TYR A 8 -2.22 -12.16 2.13
N ARG A 9 -3.13 -12.75 1.32
CA ARG A 9 -4.55 -12.94 1.65
C ARG A 9 -5.19 -11.71 2.30
N VAL A 10 -4.93 -10.53 1.71
CA VAL A 10 -5.42 -9.24 2.22
C VAL A 10 -6.93 -9.32 2.49
N SER A 11 -7.36 -8.82 3.65
CA SER A 11 -8.74 -8.86 4.19
C SER A 11 -9.21 -10.19 4.80
N TRP A 12 -8.40 -11.24 4.77
CA TRP A 12 -8.74 -12.53 5.38
C TRP A 12 -8.20 -12.59 6.82
N PRO A 13 -8.72 -13.49 7.69
CA PRO A 13 -8.27 -13.57 9.08
C PRO A 13 -6.77 -13.86 9.24
N ASP A 14 -6.17 -14.57 8.28
CA ASP A 14 -4.77 -14.96 8.27
C ASP A 14 -3.89 -14.06 7.39
N GLN A 15 -4.36 -12.83 7.11
CA GLN A 15 -3.60 -11.90 6.30
C GLN A 15 -2.20 -11.62 6.87
N GLN A 16 -1.24 -11.37 5.98
CA GLN A 16 0.08 -10.85 6.36
C GLN A 16 0.35 -9.58 5.58
N LEU A 17 0.71 -8.49 6.27
CA LEU A 17 1.04 -7.20 5.68
C LEU A 17 2.41 -6.76 6.20
N GLU A 18 3.41 -6.71 5.33
CA GLU A 18 4.79 -6.40 5.70
C GLU A 18 5.41 -5.38 4.75
N LEU A 19 6.37 -4.61 5.25
CA LEU A 19 7.23 -3.75 4.45
C LEU A 19 8.63 -4.34 4.42
N VAL A 20 9.14 -4.59 3.23
CA VAL A 20 10.49 -5.15 3.04
C VAL A 20 11.29 -4.30 2.05
N PRO A 21 12.62 -4.23 2.18
CA PRO A 21 13.48 -3.69 1.14
C PRO A 21 13.29 -4.47 -0.17
N LEU A 22 13.28 -3.77 -1.31
CA LEU A 22 13.18 -4.39 -2.63
C LEU A 22 14.30 -5.44 -2.86
N SER A 23 15.48 -5.21 -2.30
CA SER A 23 16.61 -6.13 -2.35
C SER A 23 16.36 -7.46 -1.62
N GLU A 24 15.46 -7.49 -0.64
CA GLU A 24 15.18 -8.68 0.19
C GLU A 24 13.90 -9.42 -0.23
N LEU A 25 13.10 -8.82 -1.13
CA LEU A 25 11.78 -9.31 -1.52
C LEU A 25 11.77 -10.80 -1.90
N ALA A 26 12.70 -11.23 -2.76
CA ALA A 26 12.74 -12.60 -3.23
C ALA A 26 13.01 -13.61 -2.09
N ALA A 27 13.99 -13.32 -1.23
CA ALA A 27 14.31 -14.15 -0.09
C ALA A 27 13.15 -14.20 0.91
N TYR A 28 12.54 -13.04 1.18
CA TYR A 28 11.37 -12.93 2.05
C TYR A 28 10.18 -13.76 1.54
N SER A 29 9.83 -13.63 0.25
CA SER A 29 8.72 -14.36 -0.36
C SER A 29 8.93 -15.87 -0.33
N GLN A 30 10.15 -16.35 -0.60
CA GLN A 30 10.49 -17.77 -0.54
C GLN A 30 10.41 -18.32 0.89
N ALA A 31 11.03 -17.62 1.85
CA ALA A 31 11.03 -18.03 3.25
C ALA A 31 9.62 -18.13 3.85
N LYS A 32 8.69 -17.32 3.36
CA LYS A 32 7.29 -17.28 3.80
C LYS A 32 6.33 -18.13 2.95
N GLY A 33 6.82 -18.75 1.87
CA GLY A 33 5.97 -19.54 0.96
C GLY A 33 4.89 -18.69 0.27
N LEU A 34 5.21 -17.43 -0.06
CA LEU A 34 4.25 -16.50 -0.68
C LEU A 34 4.10 -16.79 -2.18
N GLU A 35 3.13 -17.62 -2.53
CA GLU A 35 2.88 -18.03 -3.91
C GLU A 35 1.67 -17.31 -4.52
N ARG A 36 0.46 -17.74 -4.15
CA ARG A 36 -0.82 -17.22 -4.65
C ARG A 36 -1.41 -16.23 -3.66
N THR A 37 -2.24 -15.31 -4.16
CA THR A 37 -2.95 -14.33 -3.32
C THR A 37 -1.99 -13.42 -2.56
N THR A 38 -0.90 -13.01 -3.22
CA THR A 38 0.06 -12.03 -2.71
C THR A 38 0.06 -10.79 -3.59
N LEU A 39 -0.13 -9.63 -2.99
CA LEU A 39 0.03 -8.32 -3.60
C LEU A 39 1.40 -7.76 -3.24
N TYR A 40 2.14 -7.31 -4.25
CA TYR A 40 3.40 -6.57 -4.07
C TYR A 40 3.23 -5.14 -4.58
N VAL A 41 3.39 -4.16 -3.70
CA VAL A 41 3.36 -2.74 -4.07
C VAL A 41 4.76 -2.16 -3.90
N VAL A 42 5.43 -1.88 -5.01
CA VAL A 42 6.76 -1.28 -5.03
C VAL A 42 6.61 0.23 -5.20
N SER A 43 7.03 1.02 -4.22
CA SER A 43 6.94 2.47 -4.32
C SER A 43 7.86 3.17 -3.34
N THR A 44 8.50 4.25 -3.79
CA THR A 44 9.27 5.15 -2.91
C THR A 44 8.38 5.88 -1.91
N ALA A 45 7.09 6.04 -2.20
CA ALA A 45 6.12 6.65 -1.30
C ALA A 45 5.90 5.82 -0.02
N LEU A 46 6.22 4.53 -0.02
CA LEU A 46 6.17 3.68 1.18
C LEU A 46 7.26 4.03 2.20
N ALA A 47 8.36 4.66 1.74
CA ALA A 47 9.41 5.18 2.62
C ALA A 47 9.10 6.59 3.16
N ALA A 48 8.03 7.24 2.67
CA ALA A 48 7.65 8.56 3.16
C ALA A 48 7.16 8.45 4.61
N SER A 49 7.90 9.04 5.54
CA SER A 49 7.55 9.05 6.95
C SER A 49 6.41 10.04 7.22
N GLY A 50 5.27 9.51 7.67
CA GLY A 50 4.18 10.32 8.20
C GLY A 50 2.84 9.60 8.11
N GLN A 51 2.06 9.63 9.20
CA GLN A 51 0.63 9.36 9.14
C GLN A 51 -0.06 10.45 8.32
N ALA A 52 0.07 10.40 7.00
CA ALA A 52 -0.76 11.19 6.11
C ALA A 52 -2.14 10.54 6.06
N ARG A 53 -3.15 11.25 6.58
CA ARG A 53 -4.54 10.79 6.46
C ARG A 53 -4.89 10.67 4.98
N SER A 54 -5.49 9.54 4.58
CA SER A 54 -5.96 9.34 3.21
C SER A 54 -6.84 10.52 2.78
N ARG A 55 -6.47 11.17 1.68
CA ARG A 55 -7.23 12.27 1.08
C ARG A 55 -8.24 11.81 0.03
N LEU A 56 -8.35 10.50 -0.23
CA LEU A 56 -9.22 9.93 -1.26
C LEU A 56 -10.69 10.32 -1.07
N TYR A 57 -11.11 10.52 0.18
CA TYR A 57 -12.45 10.99 0.55
C TYR A 57 -12.40 12.24 1.45
N SER A 58 -11.35 13.05 1.33
CA SER A 58 -11.29 14.30 2.11
C SER A 58 -12.40 15.25 1.63
N PRO A 59 -13.22 15.83 2.53
CA PRO A 59 -14.24 16.82 2.14
C PRO A 59 -13.63 18.11 1.55
N ASP A 60 -12.33 18.33 1.80
CA ASP A 60 -11.55 19.43 1.23
C ASP A 60 -10.99 19.09 -0.15
N HIS A 61 -11.22 17.88 -0.68
CA HIS A 61 -10.81 17.49 -2.02
C HIS A 61 -11.93 17.86 -3.01
N ASP A 62 -11.64 18.80 -3.91
CA ASP A 62 -12.54 19.11 -5.02
C ASP A 62 -12.45 18.02 -6.08
N HIS A 63 -13.59 17.43 -6.42
CA HIS A 63 -13.67 16.39 -7.44
C HIS A 63 -13.64 17.06 -8.83
N LEU A 64 -12.73 16.63 -9.70
CA LEU A 64 -12.61 17.18 -11.07
C LEU A 64 -13.94 17.15 -11.84
N PHE A 65 -14.77 16.12 -11.62
CA PHE A 65 -16.08 15.94 -12.27
C PHE A 65 -17.28 16.31 -11.39
N ARG A 66 -17.05 16.85 -10.18
CA ARG A 66 -18.09 17.38 -9.30
C ARG A 66 -17.52 18.59 -8.54
N PRO A 67 -17.38 19.75 -9.22
CA PRO A 67 -16.98 20.98 -8.55
C PRO A 67 -18.01 21.37 -7.48
N LYS A 68 -17.53 21.93 -6.36
CA LYS A 68 -18.42 22.47 -5.32
C LYS A 68 -19.32 23.54 -5.95
N ARG A 69 -20.64 23.43 -5.72
CA ARG A 69 -21.57 24.49 -6.12
C ARG A 69 -21.19 25.76 -5.35
N SER A 70 -20.86 26.83 -6.07
CA SER A 70 -20.76 28.15 -5.47
C SER A 70 -22.14 28.56 -4.96
N SER A 71 -22.24 28.87 -3.66
CA SER A 71 -23.37 29.63 -3.11
C SER A 71 -23.30 31.07 -3.57
#